data_AF-A0AAE8LHQ7-F1
#
_entry.id   AF-A0AAE8LHQ7-F1
#
_cell.length_a   1.000
_cell.length_b   1.000
_cell.length_c   1.000
_cell.angle_alpha   90.00
_cell.angle_beta   90.00
_cell.angle_gamma   90.00
#
_symmetry.space_group_name_H-M   'P 1'
#
loop_
_entity.id
_entity.type
_entity.pdbx_description
1 polymer ?
#
loop_
_entity_poly.entity_id
_entity_poly.type
_entity_poly.pdbx_seq_one_letter_code
_entity_poly.pdbx_strand_id
1 'polypeptide(L)'
;MQMEDDRPVADALLWRSVPRWWRSHVIRGIDHQAVLERVRADDGWSPSYAFMILMSAGIAVLGLLLSSPAVVIGAMLISPLMGPIVGLGFGLAMTDAREIRRTIIALAGGALVAITFTAFIVLLSPLQTVTSEIAARTRPNLFDLMVALFSALAGAYAMIRGKAGTIVGVAIATALMPPLATVGFGLATLNATVAGGAFLLFFTNFVTIALAAAIMARLYGFGRRLSPSQSWLQMVFIGAIFVALAVPLGLSLGQIAWEARAARDARDVIRREFPDGARIAQLDLDFAARPLAVTASVLTSHYERDASARAGHILGDMLGKPVSLDIEQIRVGEGTEADNAQLLAAQTARREVQGQVDRLTDRLALVAGVNPDAVTVDTARKRAVVRARALPDAGLGAYWALERRAAAATPGWAIEITPPTLPLPSLALDDEGAVADKDRLALVLWAVQRTGLPIDLSIKGEGHEGLLRPFADRGIDARLVKGASADLAVPHWRVEE
;
A
#
# COMPACT_ATOMS: atom_id res chain seq x y z
N MET A 1 40.43 44.10 -49.65
CA MET A 1 41.30 42.94 -49.36
C MET A 1 42.24 43.45 -48.27
N GLN A 2 41.95 43.28 -46.98
CA GLN A 2 41.88 42.06 -46.19
C GLN A 2 40.81 42.20 -45.10
N MET A 3 40.04 41.14 -44.86
CA MET A 3 39.29 40.97 -43.62
C MET A 3 40.29 40.64 -42.52
N GLU A 4 40.25 41.37 -41.40
CA GLU A 4 40.95 40.98 -40.18
C GLU A 4 39.90 40.61 -39.12
N ASP A 5 40.14 39.43 -38.56
CA ASP A 5 39.28 38.54 -37.77
C ASP A 5 38.94 39.17 -36.40
N ASP A 6 37.73 39.70 -36.24
CA ASP A 6 37.20 40.16 -34.95
C ASP A 6 36.61 38.95 -34.21
N ARG A 7 37.45 38.26 -33.42
CA ARG A 7 36.98 37.30 -32.41
C ARG A 7 37.13 37.91 -31.01
N PRO A 8 36.04 38.05 -30.24
CA PRO A 8 36.15 38.44 -28.85
C PRO A 8 36.73 37.26 -28.06
N VAL A 9 37.90 37.47 -27.46
CA VAL A 9 38.44 36.59 -26.41
C VAL A 9 37.63 36.84 -25.13
N ALA A 10 36.37 36.37 -25.14
CA ALA A 10 35.59 36.19 -23.93
C ALA A 10 35.80 34.75 -23.41
N ASP A 11 35.76 34.58 -22.08
CA ASP A 11 35.50 33.30 -21.40
C ASP A 11 36.66 32.39 -20.95
N ALA A 12 37.78 32.96 -20.48
CA ALA A 12 38.76 32.20 -19.67
C ALA A 12 38.92 32.67 -18.20
N LEU A 13 38.42 33.86 -17.84
CA LEU A 13 38.63 34.46 -16.50
C LEU A 13 37.50 34.20 -15.50
N LEU A 14 36.25 33.98 -15.95
CA LEU A 14 35.09 33.80 -15.07
C LEU A 14 35.13 32.47 -14.29
N TRP A 15 35.70 31.41 -14.86
CA TRP A 15 35.80 30.11 -14.16
C TRP A 15 36.85 30.08 -13.04
N ARG A 16 37.85 30.97 -13.08
CA ARG A 16 38.88 31.09 -12.02
C ARG A 16 38.45 32.01 -10.86
N SER A 17 37.40 32.81 -11.03
CA SER A 17 36.88 33.70 -9.98
C SER A 17 35.83 33.02 -9.08
N VAL A 18 35.08 32.02 -9.58
CA VAL A 18 34.07 31.28 -8.77
C VAL A 18 34.67 30.60 -7.52
N PRO A 19 35.80 29.89 -7.57
CA PRO A 19 36.38 29.26 -6.36
C PRO A 19 36.91 30.28 -5.35
N ARG A 20 37.39 31.44 -5.82
CA ARG A 20 37.89 32.52 -4.96
C ARG A 20 36.74 33.29 -4.31
N TRP A 21 35.69 33.59 -5.08
CA TRP A 21 34.45 34.20 -4.60
C TRP A 21 33.75 33.31 -3.56
N TRP A 22 33.64 32.01 -3.83
CA TRP A 22 33.06 31.04 -2.89
C TRP A 22 33.83 30.98 -1.57
N ARG A 23 35.18 30.93 -1.64
CA ARG A 23 36.02 30.97 -0.44
C ARG A 23 35.91 32.29 0.33
N SER A 24 35.78 33.42 -0.36
CA SER A 24 35.79 34.75 0.28
C SER A 24 34.43 35.19 0.83
N HIS A 25 33.30 34.74 0.25
CA HIS A 25 31.95 35.18 0.65
C HIS A 25 31.11 34.06 1.29
N VAL A 26 31.31 32.79 0.89
CA VAL A 26 30.46 31.68 1.34
C VAL A 26 31.06 30.93 2.53
N ILE A 27 32.37 30.70 2.54
CA ILE A 27 33.09 29.99 3.62
C ILE A 27 33.52 30.94 4.75
N ARG A 28 33.74 32.22 4.44
CA ARG A 28 34.20 33.22 5.40
C ARG A 28 33.11 33.50 6.45
N GLY A 29 33.46 33.39 7.73
CA GLY A 29 32.54 33.61 8.86
C GLY A 29 31.80 32.38 9.38
N ILE A 30 32.20 31.17 8.97
CA ILE A 30 31.67 29.91 9.52
C ILE A 30 32.64 29.37 10.54
N ASP A 31 32.14 29.12 11.76
CA ASP A 31 32.87 28.40 12.79
C ASP A 31 32.69 26.89 12.57
N HIS A 32 33.70 26.28 11.95
CA HIS A 32 33.68 24.84 11.68
C HIS A 32 33.62 24.00 12.96
N GLN A 33 34.17 24.46 14.09
CA GLN A 33 34.12 23.68 15.34
C GLN A 33 32.71 23.72 15.93
N ALA A 34 32.11 24.91 16.03
CA ALA A 34 30.76 25.05 16.57
C ALA A 34 29.71 24.27 15.75
N VAL A 35 29.86 24.22 14.42
CA VAL A 35 28.99 23.41 13.55
C VAL A 35 29.15 21.92 13.84
N LEU A 36 30.39 21.43 13.98
CA LEU A 36 30.66 20.02 14.26
C LEU A 36 30.16 19.59 15.65
N GLU A 37 30.31 20.43 16.66
CA GLU A 37 29.77 20.17 17.99
C GLU A 37 28.24 20.05 17.97
N ARG A 38 27.57 20.95 17.23
CA ARG A 38 26.11 20.90 17.06
C ARG A 38 25.66 19.62 16.36
N VAL A 39 26.36 19.19 15.30
CA VAL A 39 26.05 17.91 14.62
C VAL A 39 26.23 16.74 15.57
N ARG A 40 27.37 16.70 16.29
CA ARG A 40 27.73 15.59 17.19
C ARG A 40 26.81 15.45 18.41
N ALA A 41 26.17 16.54 18.82
CA ALA A 41 25.20 16.54 19.89
C ALA A 41 23.93 15.74 19.50
N ASP A 42 23.53 15.81 18.23
CA ASP A 42 22.24 15.30 17.74
C ASP A 42 22.36 14.04 16.85
N ASP A 43 23.57 13.60 16.50
CA ASP A 43 23.80 12.52 15.51
C ASP A 43 23.95 11.10 16.11
N GLY A 44 24.05 10.99 17.42
CA GLY A 44 24.31 9.74 18.12
C GLY A 44 23.07 9.09 18.75
N TRP A 45 23.23 7.81 19.13
CA TRP A 45 22.22 7.11 19.92
C TRP A 45 22.10 7.71 21.32
N SER A 46 20.87 8.00 21.75
CA SER A 46 20.56 8.44 23.11
C SER A 46 19.19 7.91 23.56
N PRO A 47 18.90 7.85 24.87
CA PRO A 47 17.57 7.47 25.36
C PRO A 47 16.46 8.40 24.83
N SER A 48 16.73 9.71 24.79
CA SER A 48 15.82 10.70 24.23
C SER A 48 15.57 10.46 22.74
N TYR A 49 16.61 10.13 21.97
CA TYR A 49 16.47 9.74 20.57
C TYR A 49 15.56 8.52 20.41
N ALA A 50 15.78 7.44 21.18
CA ALA A 50 14.97 6.23 21.11
C ALA A 50 13.50 6.48 21.48
N PHE A 51 13.26 7.30 22.52
CA PHE A 51 11.91 7.71 22.91
C PHE A 51 11.19 8.50 21.81
N MET A 52 11.89 9.48 21.22
CA MET A 52 11.33 10.29 20.12
C MET A 52 11.06 9.45 18.87
N ILE A 53 11.91 8.46 18.57
CA ILE A 53 11.65 7.48 17.51
C ILE A 53 10.36 6.71 17.78
N LEU A 54 10.16 6.18 19.00
CA LEU A 54 8.95 5.46 19.37
C LEU A 54 7.69 6.33 19.22
N MET A 55 7.72 7.56 19.74
CA MET A 55 6.58 8.49 19.64
C MET A 55 6.28 8.84 18.18
N SER A 56 7.30 9.21 17.40
CA SER A 56 7.15 9.55 15.99
C SER A 56 6.66 8.35 15.16
N ALA A 57 7.18 7.15 15.40
CA ALA A 57 6.75 5.92 14.75
C ALA A 57 5.29 5.57 15.07
N GLY A 58 4.87 5.70 16.34
CA GLY A 58 3.50 5.48 16.78
C GLY A 58 2.52 6.47 16.13
N ILE A 59 2.85 7.76 16.12
CA ILE A 59 2.02 8.78 15.46
C ILE A 59 1.98 8.54 13.94
N ALA A 60 3.10 8.16 13.32
CA ALA A 60 3.15 7.86 11.89
C ALA A 60 2.23 6.69 11.54
N VAL A 61 2.33 5.56 12.23
CA VAL A 61 1.50 4.38 11.90
C VAL A 61 0.02 4.63 12.15
N LEU A 62 -0.35 5.35 13.22
CA LEU A 62 -1.74 5.74 13.47
C LEU A 62 -2.24 6.71 12.38
N GLY A 63 -1.43 7.70 11.98
CA GLY A 63 -1.76 8.61 10.89
C GLY A 63 -1.96 7.87 9.55
N LEU A 64 -1.12 6.87 9.27
CA LEU A 64 -1.24 6.02 8.09
C LEU A 64 -2.54 5.18 8.12
N LEU A 65 -2.85 4.54 9.25
CA LEU A 65 -4.06 3.73 9.41
C LEU A 65 -5.35 4.55 9.38
N LEU A 66 -5.31 5.78 9.89
CA LEU A 66 -6.42 6.74 9.83
C LEU A 66 -6.50 7.48 8.50
N SER A 67 -5.56 7.24 7.58
CA SER A 67 -5.45 7.96 6.30
C SER A 67 -5.45 9.48 6.48
N SER A 68 -4.69 9.98 7.47
CA SER A 68 -4.62 11.40 7.85
C SER A 68 -3.27 12.02 7.49
N PRO A 69 -3.16 12.76 6.37
CA PRO A 69 -1.92 13.42 5.96
C PRO A 69 -1.36 14.37 7.03
N ALA A 70 -2.24 15.08 7.74
CA ALA A 70 -1.84 16.04 8.77
C ALA A 70 -1.10 15.37 9.95
N VAL A 71 -1.61 14.22 10.41
CA VAL A 71 -0.98 13.43 11.49
C VAL A 71 0.35 12.85 11.01
N VAL A 72 0.40 12.36 9.77
CA VAL A 72 1.62 11.84 9.14
C VAL A 72 2.70 12.93 9.04
N ILE A 73 2.34 14.15 8.66
CA ILE A 73 3.27 15.30 8.66
C ILE A 73 3.73 15.64 10.08
N GLY A 74 2.82 15.62 11.07
CA GLY A 74 3.17 15.82 12.47
C GLY A 74 4.20 14.81 12.98
N ALA A 75 4.09 13.54 12.58
CA ALA A 75 5.07 12.51 12.90
C ALA A 75 6.46 12.81 12.29
N MET A 76 6.50 13.30 11.04
CA MET A 76 7.76 13.66 10.38
C MET A 76 8.47 14.80 11.11
N LEU A 77 7.72 15.82 11.57
CA LEU A 77 8.25 17.02 12.21
C LEU A 77 9.04 16.71 13.49
N ILE A 78 8.57 15.75 14.28
CA ILE A 78 9.19 15.40 15.56
C ILE A 78 10.25 14.29 15.44
N SER A 79 10.42 13.71 14.25
CA SER A 79 11.33 12.58 14.04
C SER A 79 12.79 13.01 14.19
N PRO A 80 13.57 12.35 15.06
CA PRO A 80 14.97 12.72 15.28
C PRO A 80 15.93 12.09 14.25
N LEU A 81 15.43 11.41 13.21
CA LEU A 81 16.26 10.71 12.22
C LEU A 81 17.19 11.65 11.43
N MET A 82 16.84 12.92 11.29
CA MET A 82 17.63 13.86 10.49
C MET A 82 19.03 14.09 11.07
N GLY A 83 19.18 14.12 12.41
CA GLY A 83 20.46 14.34 13.08
C GLY A 83 21.50 13.31 12.67
N PRO A 84 21.27 12.00 12.91
CA PRO A 84 22.21 10.95 12.51
C PRO A 84 22.50 10.87 11.01
N ILE A 85 21.54 11.21 10.13
CA ILE A 85 21.79 11.22 8.67
C ILE A 85 22.72 12.36 8.27
N VAL A 86 22.50 13.56 8.83
CA VAL A 86 23.38 14.70 8.60
C VAL A 86 24.76 14.42 9.19
N GLY A 87 24.83 13.84 10.39
CA GLY A 87 26.08 13.38 11.00
C GLY A 87 26.83 12.37 10.13
N LEU A 88 26.13 11.41 9.54
CA LEU A 88 26.72 10.49 8.57
C LEU A 88 27.32 11.22 7.37
N GLY A 89 26.60 12.19 6.81
CA GLY A 89 27.10 13.02 5.70
C GLY A 89 28.37 13.79 6.08
N PHE A 90 28.40 14.38 7.28
CA PHE A 90 29.58 15.07 7.82
C PHE A 90 30.75 14.12 8.07
N GLY A 91 30.48 12.94 8.63
CA GLY A 91 31.47 11.87 8.81
C GLY A 91 32.07 11.42 7.48
N LEU A 92 31.25 11.26 6.43
CA LEU A 92 31.70 10.96 5.07
C LEU A 92 32.57 12.10 4.50
N ALA A 93 32.16 13.36 4.67
CA ALA A 93 32.91 14.52 4.15
C ALA A 93 34.27 14.73 4.83
N MET A 94 34.34 14.44 6.13
CA MET A 94 35.56 14.52 6.94
C MET A 94 36.36 13.23 6.95
N THR A 95 35.86 12.16 6.32
CA THR A 95 36.44 10.83 6.32
C THR A 95 36.68 10.27 7.74
N ASP A 96 35.76 10.54 8.67
CA ASP A 96 35.83 10.09 10.07
C ASP A 96 35.09 8.76 10.24
N ALA A 97 35.84 7.65 10.22
CA ALA A 97 35.27 6.31 10.36
C ALA A 97 34.56 6.08 11.71
N ARG A 98 34.96 6.77 12.77
CA ARG A 98 34.35 6.63 14.09
C ARG A 98 32.97 7.28 14.09
N GLU A 99 32.86 8.47 13.52
CA GLU A 99 31.58 9.17 13.37
C GLU A 99 30.64 8.38 12.45
N ILE A 100 31.12 7.95 11.27
CA ILE A 100 30.33 7.14 10.32
C ILE A 100 29.73 5.90 11.02
N ARG A 101 30.54 5.16 11.78
CA ARG A 101 30.06 3.98 12.50
C ARG A 101 29.03 4.35 13.56
N ARG A 102 29.27 5.41 14.34
CA ARG A 102 28.36 5.88 15.39
C ARG A 102 26.99 6.26 14.83
N THR A 103 26.96 7.01 13.73
CA THR A 103 25.72 7.46 13.08
C THR A 103 24.98 6.32 12.39
N ILE A 104 25.70 5.37 11.74
CA ILE A 104 25.08 4.18 11.14
C ILE A 104 24.42 3.31 12.22
N ILE A 105 25.07 3.12 13.37
CA ILE A 105 24.50 2.35 14.49
C ILE A 105 23.23 3.05 15.01
N ALA A 106 23.26 4.38 15.18
CA ALA A 106 22.09 5.14 15.61
C ALA A 106 20.92 5.06 14.61
N LEU A 107 21.22 5.09 13.31
CA LEU A 107 20.23 4.97 12.24
C LEU A 107 19.64 3.57 12.14
N ALA A 108 20.49 2.54 12.12
CA ALA A 108 20.05 1.15 12.06
C ALA A 108 19.23 0.79 13.30
N GLY A 109 19.68 1.19 14.49
CA GLY A 109 18.93 1.03 15.74
C GLY A 109 17.60 1.77 15.72
N GLY A 110 17.58 3.03 15.25
CA GLY A 110 16.36 3.83 15.15
C GLY A 110 15.35 3.25 14.16
N ALA A 111 15.80 2.85 12.97
CA ALA A 111 14.97 2.19 11.97
C ALA A 111 14.42 0.85 12.48
N LEU A 112 15.24 0.03 13.15
CA LEU A 112 14.81 -1.24 13.72
C LEU A 112 13.75 -1.05 14.81
N VAL A 113 13.95 -0.08 15.71
CA VAL A 113 12.96 0.23 16.76
C VAL A 113 11.66 0.75 16.14
N ALA A 114 11.74 1.66 15.17
CA ALA A 114 10.55 2.18 14.48
C ALA A 114 9.77 1.06 13.77
N ILE A 115 10.44 0.22 12.98
CA ILE A 115 9.83 -0.87 12.23
C ILE A 115 9.20 -1.91 13.17
N THR A 116 9.92 -2.35 14.20
CA THR A 116 9.40 -3.38 15.13
C THR A 116 8.24 -2.84 15.95
N PHE A 117 8.30 -1.58 16.41
CA PHE A 117 7.23 -0.96 17.16
C PHE A 117 5.97 -0.72 16.32
N THR A 118 6.13 -0.19 15.11
CA THR A 118 4.98 0.00 14.20
C THR A 118 4.36 -1.33 13.76
N ALA A 119 5.18 -2.35 13.49
CA ALA A 119 4.69 -3.71 13.22
C ALA A 119 3.88 -4.27 14.39
N PHE A 120 4.34 -4.07 15.62
CA PHE A 120 3.62 -4.47 16.83
C PHE A 120 2.26 -3.77 16.96
N ILE A 121 2.21 -2.45 16.73
CA ILE A 121 0.94 -1.68 16.75
C ILE A 121 -0.03 -2.21 15.69
N VAL A 122 0.44 -2.47 14.47
CA VAL A 122 -0.40 -2.96 13.37
C VAL A 122 -0.91 -4.37 13.63
N LEU A 123 -0.10 -5.23 14.25
CA LEU A 123 -0.51 -6.58 14.61
C LEU A 123 -1.66 -6.59 15.63
N LEU A 124 -1.68 -5.62 16.56
CA LEU A 124 -2.76 -5.44 17.53
C LEU A 124 -3.97 -4.67 16.96
N SER A 125 -3.81 -4.01 15.82
CA SER A 125 -4.85 -3.18 15.21
C SER A 125 -5.87 -4.05 14.46
N PRO A 126 -7.19 -3.79 14.62
CA PRO A 126 -8.23 -4.39 13.79
C PRO A 126 -8.25 -3.82 12.36
N LEU A 127 -7.56 -2.69 12.13
CA LEU A 127 -7.43 -2.05 10.81
C LEU A 127 -6.10 -2.47 10.17
N GLN A 128 -6.18 -3.35 9.18
CA GLN A 128 -5.04 -3.87 8.41
C GLN A 128 -5.20 -3.64 6.90
N THR A 129 -6.12 -2.75 6.51
CA THR A 129 -6.34 -2.39 5.11
C THR A 129 -5.32 -1.35 4.64
N VAL A 130 -4.90 -1.46 3.40
CA VAL A 130 -4.02 -0.48 2.76
C VAL A 130 -4.80 0.81 2.53
N THR A 131 -4.39 1.90 3.19
CA THR A 131 -4.95 3.24 3.00
C THR A 131 -4.26 3.96 1.84
N SER A 132 -4.82 5.09 1.37
CA SER A 132 -4.18 5.92 0.34
C SER A 132 -2.82 6.45 0.79
N GLU A 133 -2.68 6.80 2.07
CA GLU A 133 -1.41 7.25 2.63
C GLU A 133 -0.34 6.15 2.66
N ILE A 134 -0.73 4.89 2.91
CA ILE A 134 0.17 3.73 2.82
C ILE A 134 0.57 3.49 1.36
N ALA A 135 -0.41 3.46 0.45
CA ALA A 135 -0.19 3.24 -0.96
C ALA A 135 0.74 4.29 -1.60
N ALA A 136 0.62 5.56 -1.19
CA ALA A 136 1.51 6.63 -1.64
C ALA A 136 2.98 6.43 -1.25
N ARG A 137 3.28 5.57 -0.27
CA ARG A 137 4.65 5.28 0.19
C ARG A 137 5.24 3.99 -0.38
N THR A 138 4.53 3.27 -1.25
CA THR A 138 5.03 2.02 -1.85
C THR A 138 5.63 2.20 -3.24
N ARG A 139 5.35 3.33 -3.90
CA ARG A 139 5.83 3.64 -5.25
C ARG A 139 6.80 4.83 -5.20
N PRO A 140 8.12 4.61 -5.27
CA PRO A 140 9.09 5.71 -5.31
C PRO A 140 8.87 6.59 -6.56
N ASN A 141 8.93 7.91 -6.38
CA ASN A 141 8.76 8.88 -7.47
C ASN A 141 10.02 9.74 -7.66
N LEU A 142 10.30 10.13 -8.92
CA LEU A 142 11.39 11.06 -9.25
C LEU A 142 11.22 12.39 -8.53
N PHE A 143 9.99 12.89 -8.43
CA PHE A 143 9.73 14.17 -7.77
C PHE A 143 9.98 14.10 -6.27
N ASP A 144 9.63 13.00 -5.61
CA ASP A 144 9.93 12.79 -4.18
C ASP A 144 11.44 12.84 -3.94
N LEU A 145 12.21 12.24 -4.85
CA LEU A 145 13.66 12.23 -4.77
C LEU A 145 14.27 13.62 -5.02
N MET A 146 13.76 14.39 -5.98
CA MET A 146 14.20 15.77 -6.20
C MET A 146 13.87 16.65 -4.99
N VAL A 147 12.69 16.48 -4.41
CA VAL A 147 12.28 17.15 -3.16
C VAL A 147 13.24 16.77 -2.04
N ALA A 148 13.56 15.48 -1.86
CA ALA A 148 14.51 15.02 -0.86
C ALA A 148 15.92 15.63 -1.07
N LEU A 149 16.40 15.69 -2.32
CA LEU A 149 17.69 16.29 -2.66
C LEU A 149 17.76 17.77 -2.33
N PHE A 150 16.82 18.58 -2.82
CA PHE A 150 16.81 20.03 -2.57
C PHE A 150 16.60 20.34 -1.10
N SER A 151 15.73 19.58 -0.43
CA SER A 151 15.51 19.71 1.00
C SER A 151 16.80 19.39 1.76
N ALA A 152 17.48 18.29 1.45
CA ALA A 152 18.75 17.93 2.08
C ALA A 152 19.84 19.00 1.90
N LEU A 153 19.97 19.57 0.70
CA LEU A 153 20.89 20.66 0.43
C LEU A 153 20.56 21.91 1.27
N ALA A 154 19.27 22.27 1.33
CA ALA A 154 18.79 23.38 2.16
C ALA A 154 19.00 23.12 3.66
N GLY A 155 18.81 21.87 4.11
CA GLY A 155 18.98 21.47 5.51
C GLY A 155 20.44 21.49 5.92
N ALA A 156 21.33 20.93 5.09
CA ALA A 156 22.76 21.01 5.31
C ALA A 156 23.25 22.47 5.32
N TYR A 157 22.77 23.30 4.39
CA TYR A 157 23.05 24.75 4.39
C TYR A 157 22.59 25.43 5.69
N ALA A 158 21.34 25.21 6.09
CA ALA A 158 20.74 25.79 7.28
C ALA A 158 21.51 25.39 8.55
N MET A 159 21.89 24.12 8.64
CA MET A 159 22.61 23.55 9.76
C MET A 159 24.04 24.13 9.84
N ILE A 160 24.76 24.22 8.71
CA ILE A 160 26.08 24.89 8.63
C ILE A 160 26.00 26.37 9.01
N ARG A 161 24.92 27.07 8.65
CA ARG A 161 24.72 28.50 8.96
C ARG A 161 24.04 28.73 10.31
N GLY A 162 23.72 27.68 11.07
CA GLY A 162 23.06 27.78 12.37
C GLY A 162 21.62 28.29 12.36
N LYS A 163 20.91 28.16 11.23
CA LYS A 163 19.50 28.56 11.07
C LYS A 163 18.55 27.41 11.43
N ALA A 164 18.29 27.23 12.73
CA ALA A 164 17.49 26.12 13.25
C ALA A 164 16.08 26.01 12.64
N GLY A 165 15.40 27.14 12.38
CA GLY A 165 14.03 27.13 11.82
C GLY A 165 13.92 26.59 10.38
N THR A 166 14.98 26.68 9.58
CA THR A 166 15.00 26.15 8.20
C THR A 166 15.21 24.63 8.18
N ILE A 167 15.83 24.06 9.23
CA ILE A 167 16.04 22.61 9.38
C ILE A 167 14.69 21.90 9.57
N VAL A 168 13.76 22.54 10.27
CA VAL A 168 12.39 22.04 10.48
C VAL A 168 11.63 21.87 9.16
N GLY A 169 11.71 22.85 8.25
CA GLY A 169 11.06 22.75 6.93
C GLY A 169 11.64 21.63 6.06
N VAL A 170 12.92 21.32 6.24
CA VAL A 170 13.61 20.22 5.54
C VAL A 170 13.26 18.85 6.13
N ALA A 171 13.12 18.76 7.45
CA ALA A 171 12.67 17.56 8.13
C ALA A 171 11.25 17.16 7.69
N ILE A 172 10.35 18.15 7.50
CA ILE A 172 8.99 17.94 6.98
C ILE A 172 9.04 17.34 5.56
N ALA A 173 9.92 17.84 4.70
CA ALA A 173 9.98 17.41 3.30
C ALA A 173 10.63 16.04 3.08
N THR A 174 11.44 15.55 4.04
CA THR A 174 12.28 14.34 3.83
C THR A 174 11.56 13.02 4.13
N ALA A 175 10.33 13.05 4.65
CA ALA A 175 9.39 11.94 4.63
C ALA A 175 9.97 10.58 5.07
N LEU A 176 10.86 10.52 6.08
CA LEU A 176 11.59 9.29 6.42
C LEU A 176 10.85 8.38 7.42
N MET A 177 10.13 8.96 8.40
CA MET A 177 9.43 8.16 9.39
C MET A 177 8.24 7.38 8.78
N PRO A 178 7.39 7.98 7.92
CA PRO A 178 6.23 7.26 7.39
C PRO A 178 6.59 6.04 6.53
N PRO A 179 7.60 6.06 5.63
CA PRO A 179 8.09 4.87 4.96
C PRO A 179 8.55 3.77 5.93
N LEU A 180 9.27 4.09 7.01
CA LEU A 180 9.64 3.11 8.03
C LEU A 180 8.41 2.50 8.74
N ALA A 181 7.41 3.33 9.06
CA ALA A 181 6.14 2.87 9.60
C ALA A 181 5.37 1.98 8.60
N THR A 182 5.41 2.32 7.31
CA THR A 182 4.82 1.51 6.22
C THR A 182 5.57 0.19 6.04
N VAL A 183 6.89 0.15 6.24
CA VAL A 183 7.64 -1.11 6.29
C VAL A 183 7.15 -1.99 7.45
N GLY A 184 6.98 -1.42 8.65
CA GLY A 184 6.42 -2.15 9.78
C GLY A 184 4.99 -2.64 9.52
N PHE A 185 4.14 -1.83 8.89
CA PHE A 185 2.82 -2.26 8.42
C PHE A 185 2.92 -3.45 7.45
N GLY A 186 3.74 -3.33 6.39
CA GLY A 186 3.89 -4.39 5.39
C GLY A 186 4.44 -5.70 5.97
N LEU A 187 5.33 -5.62 6.97
CA LEU A 187 5.81 -6.80 7.70
C LEU A 187 4.70 -7.43 8.56
N ALA A 188 3.91 -6.62 9.26
CA ALA A 188 2.79 -7.10 10.08
C ALA A 188 1.68 -7.74 9.25
N THR A 189 1.41 -7.23 8.05
CA THR A 189 0.37 -7.76 7.14
C THR A 189 0.92 -8.80 6.13
N LEU A 190 2.18 -9.22 6.24
CA LEU A 190 2.87 -10.10 5.28
C LEU A 190 2.80 -9.62 3.82
N ASN A 191 2.69 -8.31 3.59
CA ASN A 191 2.63 -7.72 2.26
C ASN A 191 4.03 -7.29 1.82
N ALA A 192 4.74 -8.21 1.14
CA ALA A 192 6.10 -7.98 0.66
C ALA A 192 6.20 -6.80 -0.32
N THR A 193 5.16 -6.53 -1.12
CA THR A 193 5.12 -5.41 -2.06
C THR A 193 5.11 -4.08 -1.33
N VAL A 194 4.29 -3.96 -0.29
CA VAL A 194 4.21 -2.74 0.55
C VAL A 194 5.52 -2.53 1.32
N ALA A 195 6.02 -3.58 1.97
CA ALA A 195 7.25 -3.51 2.75
C ALA A 195 8.47 -3.17 1.87
N GLY A 196 8.61 -3.84 0.73
CA GLY A 196 9.72 -3.64 -0.20
C GLY A 196 9.71 -2.24 -0.83
N GLY A 197 8.54 -1.79 -1.31
CA GLY A 197 8.38 -0.46 -1.91
C GLY A 197 8.68 0.67 -0.93
N ALA A 198 8.16 0.58 0.29
CA ALA A 198 8.40 1.58 1.33
C ALA A 198 9.84 1.55 1.86
N PHE A 199 10.46 0.38 1.97
CA PHE A 199 11.87 0.27 2.31
C PHE A 199 12.75 0.91 1.26
N LEU A 200 12.45 0.69 -0.02
CA LEU A 200 13.17 1.32 -1.13
C LEU A 200 13.05 2.85 -1.06
N LEU A 201 11.84 3.38 -0.84
CA LEU A 201 11.61 4.82 -0.69
C LEU A 201 12.37 5.40 0.52
N PHE A 202 12.36 4.71 1.66
CA PHE A 202 13.17 5.10 2.82
C PHE A 202 14.67 5.14 2.47
N PHE A 203 15.16 4.06 1.85
CA PHE A 203 16.58 3.87 1.58
C PHE A 203 17.11 4.90 0.58
N THR A 204 16.36 5.17 -0.51
CA THR A 204 16.74 6.19 -1.49
C THR A 204 16.77 7.58 -0.86
N ASN A 205 15.75 7.96 -0.09
CA ASN A 205 15.73 9.24 0.61
C ASN A 205 16.90 9.37 1.60
N PHE A 206 17.14 8.34 2.41
CA PHE A 206 18.26 8.28 3.34
C PHE A 206 19.61 8.52 2.63
N VAL A 207 19.88 7.77 1.57
CA VAL A 207 21.11 7.88 0.78
C VAL A 207 21.25 9.28 0.20
N THR A 208 20.19 9.81 -0.42
CA THR A 208 20.21 11.13 -1.03
C THR A 208 20.52 12.22 -0.01
N ILE A 209 19.93 12.16 1.18
CA ILE A 209 20.18 13.16 2.23
C ILE A 209 21.62 13.05 2.75
N ALA A 210 22.12 11.83 3.02
CA ALA A 210 23.48 11.61 3.49
C ALA A 210 24.53 12.11 2.47
N LEU A 211 24.34 11.81 1.18
CA LEU A 211 25.23 12.25 0.11
C LEU A 211 25.16 13.77 -0.09
N ALA A 212 23.97 14.37 -0.07
CA ALA A 212 23.80 15.82 -0.18
C ALA A 212 24.47 16.57 0.98
N ALA A 213 24.31 16.07 2.21
CA ALA A 213 24.99 16.60 3.38
C ALA A 213 26.52 16.48 3.26
N ALA A 214 27.03 15.34 2.77
CA ALA A 214 28.46 15.14 2.55
C ALA A 214 29.03 16.11 1.49
N ILE A 215 28.34 16.28 0.37
CA ILE A 215 28.71 17.23 -0.69
C ILE A 215 28.74 18.66 -0.13
N MET A 216 27.69 19.07 0.60
CA MET A 216 27.61 20.41 1.19
C MET A 216 28.72 20.65 2.21
N ALA A 217 28.96 19.72 3.15
CA ALA A 217 30.07 19.83 4.08
C ALA A 217 31.41 19.97 3.34
N ARG A 218 31.63 19.20 2.28
CA ARG A 218 32.86 19.31 1.46
C ARG A 218 32.99 20.65 0.74
N LEU A 219 31.89 21.19 0.21
CA LEU A 219 31.84 22.51 -0.44
C LEU A 219 32.16 23.65 0.55
N TYR A 220 31.74 23.51 1.81
CA TYR A 220 32.02 24.44 2.90
C TYR A 220 33.39 24.26 3.56
N GLY A 221 34.20 23.32 3.06
CA GLY A 221 35.59 23.15 3.46
C GLY A 221 35.81 22.21 4.64
N PHE A 222 34.77 21.53 5.14
CA PHE A 222 34.93 20.44 6.09
C PHE A 222 35.78 19.32 5.44
N GLY A 223 36.76 18.78 6.17
CA GLY A 223 37.67 17.72 5.70
C GLY A 223 38.86 18.16 4.82
N ARG A 224 39.22 19.46 4.72
CA ARG A 224 40.40 19.92 3.93
C ARG A 224 41.69 20.15 4.73
N ARG A 225 41.65 20.24 6.08
CA ARG A 225 42.80 20.70 6.88
C ARG A 225 42.96 20.09 8.30
N LEU A 226 42.30 18.97 8.63
CA LEU A 226 42.23 18.50 10.03
C LEU A 226 42.71 17.06 10.30
N SER A 227 43.39 16.37 9.38
CA SER A 227 44.04 15.10 9.74
C SER A 227 45.39 14.92 9.05
N PRO A 228 46.51 15.01 9.78
CA PRO A 228 47.84 14.65 9.30
C PRO A 228 48.06 13.12 9.17
N SER A 229 47.03 12.30 9.44
CA SER A 229 47.13 10.85 9.60
C SER A 229 46.10 10.09 8.74
N GLN A 230 45.79 10.57 7.53
CA GLN A 230 44.91 9.82 6.64
C GLN A 230 45.69 8.73 5.90
N SER A 231 45.45 7.47 6.29
CA SER A 231 45.92 6.31 5.55
C SER A 231 45.15 6.22 4.22
N TRP A 232 45.86 5.94 3.12
CA TRP A 232 45.24 5.69 1.80
C TRP A 232 44.10 4.66 1.88
N LEU A 233 44.22 3.68 2.79
CA LEU A 233 43.20 2.68 3.06
C LEU A 233 41.87 3.28 3.54
N GLN A 234 41.91 4.35 4.36
CA GLN A 234 40.71 5.03 4.85
C GLN A 234 40.01 5.82 3.72
N MET A 235 40.79 6.45 2.83
CA MET A 235 40.22 7.10 1.63
C MET A 235 39.57 6.09 0.70
N VAL A 236 40.20 4.94 0.47
CA VAL A 236 39.62 3.85 -0.34
C VAL A 236 38.36 3.30 0.30
N PHE A 237 38.36 3.04 1.61
CA PHE A 237 37.20 2.53 2.35
C PHE A 237 36.00 3.48 2.29
N ILE A 238 36.24 4.78 2.42
CA ILE A 238 35.17 5.80 2.41
C ILE A 238 34.70 6.10 0.99
N GLY A 239 35.61 6.07 0.00
CA GLY A 239 35.24 6.06 -1.41
C GLY A 239 34.35 4.86 -1.75
N ALA A 240 34.67 3.67 -1.21
CA ALA A 240 33.85 2.48 -1.37
C ALA A 240 32.47 2.63 -0.73
N ILE A 241 32.36 3.20 0.48
CA ILE A 241 31.05 3.51 1.11
C ILE A 241 30.27 4.50 0.24
N PHE A 242 30.92 5.55 -0.27
CA PHE A 242 30.26 6.54 -1.12
C PHE A 242 29.72 5.88 -2.41
N VAL A 243 30.49 5.01 -3.05
CA VAL A 243 30.05 4.22 -4.21
C VAL A 243 28.92 3.25 -3.83
N ALA A 244 29.03 2.56 -2.69
CA ALA A 244 28.02 1.63 -2.22
C ALA A 244 26.66 2.30 -1.94
N LEU A 245 26.66 3.56 -1.51
CA LEU A 245 25.46 4.37 -1.36
C LEU A 245 24.99 4.94 -2.73
N ALA A 246 25.90 5.40 -3.58
CA ALA A 246 25.55 6.02 -4.86
C ALA A 246 25.00 5.03 -5.90
N VAL A 247 25.47 3.78 -5.92
CA VAL A 247 25.07 2.79 -6.94
C VAL A 247 23.57 2.44 -6.86
N PRO A 248 22.99 2.06 -5.69
CA PRO A 248 21.56 1.81 -5.59
C PRO A 248 20.71 3.03 -5.94
N LEU A 249 21.15 4.22 -5.56
CA LEU A 249 20.48 5.47 -5.91
C LEU A 249 20.49 5.68 -7.44
N GLY A 250 21.62 5.44 -8.09
CA GLY A 250 21.75 5.52 -9.55
C GLY A 250 20.87 4.49 -10.27
N LEU A 251 20.83 3.25 -9.78
CA LEU A 251 19.95 2.21 -10.32
C LEU A 251 18.47 2.57 -10.15
N SER A 252 18.07 3.04 -8.97
CA SER A 252 16.69 3.48 -8.70
C SER A 252 16.30 4.68 -9.57
N LEU A 253 17.18 5.68 -9.70
CA LEU A 253 16.99 6.80 -10.61
C LEU A 253 16.83 6.34 -12.06
N GLY A 254 17.66 5.39 -12.50
CA GLY A 254 17.58 4.80 -13.82
C GLY A 254 16.25 4.09 -14.05
N GLN A 255 15.79 3.31 -13.07
CA GLN A 255 14.50 2.63 -13.12
C GLN A 255 13.35 3.63 -13.20
N ILE A 256 13.29 4.61 -12.29
CA ILE A 256 12.23 5.63 -12.25
C ILE A 256 12.23 6.45 -13.55
N ALA A 257 13.40 6.84 -14.05
CA ALA A 257 13.52 7.57 -15.31
C ALA A 257 13.07 6.72 -16.51
N TRP A 258 13.34 5.42 -16.49
CA TRP A 258 12.86 4.48 -17.51
C TRP A 258 11.34 4.32 -17.43
N GLU A 259 10.76 4.13 -16.26
CA GLU A 259 9.31 4.04 -16.05
C GLU A 259 8.59 5.32 -16.51
N ALA A 260 9.13 6.50 -16.16
CA ALA A 260 8.59 7.79 -16.58
C ALA A 260 8.76 8.05 -18.09
N ARG A 261 9.79 7.47 -18.72
CA ARG A 261 9.95 7.52 -20.18
C ARG A 261 8.98 6.56 -20.87
N ALA A 262 8.88 5.32 -20.39
CA ALA A 262 7.96 4.32 -20.90
C ALA A 262 6.50 4.76 -20.83
N ALA A 263 6.09 5.42 -19.74
CA ALA A 263 4.75 5.98 -19.62
C ALA A 263 4.49 7.13 -20.63
N ARG A 264 5.52 7.94 -20.93
CA ARG A 264 5.43 8.98 -21.97
C ARG A 264 5.37 8.37 -23.37
N ASP A 265 6.24 7.42 -23.66
CA ASP A 265 6.28 6.73 -24.95
C ASP A 265 4.96 5.99 -25.21
N ALA A 266 4.42 5.29 -24.21
CA ALA A 266 3.11 4.65 -24.29
C ALA A 266 1.99 5.66 -24.61
N ARG A 267 1.98 6.80 -23.92
CA ARG A 267 1.01 7.88 -24.18
C ARG A 267 1.15 8.43 -25.60
N ASP A 268 2.36 8.62 -26.09
CA ASP A 268 2.63 9.14 -27.43
C ASP A 268 2.25 8.14 -28.53
N VAL A 269 2.53 6.84 -28.34
CA VAL A 269 2.13 5.77 -29.27
C VAL A 269 0.61 5.66 -29.34
N ILE A 270 -0.07 5.61 -28.19
CA ILE A 270 -1.54 5.55 -28.14
C ILE A 270 -2.14 6.79 -28.82
N ARG A 271 -1.61 7.99 -28.57
CA ARG A 271 -2.11 9.21 -29.19
C ARG A 271 -1.93 9.23 -30.71
N ARG A 272 -0.88 8.61 -31.24
CA ARG A 272 -0.66 8.50 -32.69
C ARG A 272 -1.65 7.57 -33.38
N GLU A 273 -2.14 6.54 -32.69
CA GLU A 273 -3.18 5.65 -33.23
C GLU A 273 -4.58 6.30 -33.27
N PHE A 274 -4.82 7.38 -32.51
CA PHE A 274 -6.12 8.06 -32.44
C PHE A 274 -6.02 9.57 -32.74
N PRO A 275 -5.89 9.97 -34.01
CA PRO A 275 -5.67 11.37 -34.41
C PRO A 275 -6.87 12.32 -34.20
N ASP A 276 -8.11 11.80 -34.17
CA ASP A 276 -9.35 12.60 -34.22
C ASP A 276 -9.87 13.06 -32.86
N GLY A 277 -9.15 13.97 -32.19
CA GLY A 277 -9.62 14.57 -30.93
C GLY A 277 -9.75 13.58 -29.76
N ALA A 278 -9.18 12.39 -29.91
CA ALA A 278 -9.23 11.36 -28.90
C ALA A 278 -8.47 11.79 -27.64
N ARG A 279 -9.09 11.54 -26.47
CA ARG A 279 -8.50 11.87 -25.17
C ARG A 279 -8.21 10.57 -24.42
N ILE A 280 -6.99 10.44 -23.93
CA ILE A 280 -6.61 9.33 -23.04
C ILE A 280 -7.17 9.68 -21.65
N ALA A 281 -8.23 9.00 -21.24
CA ALA A 281 -8.89 9.20 -19.95
C ALA A 281 -8.05 8.62 -18.81
N GLN A 282 -7.48 7.44 -19.03
CA GLN A 282 -6.65 6.75 -18.07
C GLN A 282 -5.57 5.94 -18.80
N LEU A 283 -4.39 5.88 -18.19
CA LEU A 283 -3.27 5.08 -18.64
C LEU A 283 -2.59 4.52 -17.40
N ASP A 284 -2.67 3.21 -17.21
CA ASP A 284 -2.02 2.48 -16.13
C ASP A 284 -0.99 1.52 -16.71
N LEU A 285 0.20 1.50 -16.11
CA LEU A 285 1.30 0.62 -16.51
C LEU A 285 1.67 -0.23 -15.31
N ASP A 286 1.47 -1.54 -15.42
CA ASP A 286 1.96 -2.49 -14.44
C ASP A 286 3.35 -2.98 -14.84
N PHE A 287 4.36 -2.27 -14.33
CA PHE A 287 5.78 -2.60 -14.53
C PHE A 287 6.20 -3.90 -13.83
N ALA A 288 5.39 -4.45 -12.91
CA ALA A 288 5.67 -5.73 -12.25
C ALA A 288 5.18 -6.93 -13.08
N ALA A 289 4.21 -6.74 -13.97
CA ALA A 289 3.72 -7.78 -14.87
C ALA A 289 4.79 -8.23 -15.88
N ARG A 290 4.77 -9.53 -16.22
CA ARG A 290 5.61 -10.12 -17.28
C ARG A 290 4.70 -10.88 -18.24
N PRO A 291 4.46 -10.39 -19.48
CA PRO A 291 4.98 -9.17 -20.11
C PRO A 291 4.45 -7.86 -19.46
N LEU A 292 5.06 -6.72 -19.78
CA LEU A 292 4.63 -5.40 -19.29
C LEU A 292 3.15 -5.19 -19.66
N ALA A 293 2.28 -5.05 -18.68
CA ALA A 293 0.85 -4.83 -18.93
C ALA A 293 0.56 -3.32 -18.94
N VAL A 294 -0.06 -2.86 -20.01
CA VAL A 294 -0.47 -1.46 -20.19
C VAL A 294 -1.96 -1.46 -20.46
N THR A 295 -2.72 -0.77 -19.60
CA THR A 295 -4.16 -0.62 -19.76
C THR A 295 -4.46 0.85 -19.99
N ALA A 296 -5.15 1.15 -21.09
CA ALA A 296 -5.51 2.51 -21.45
C ALA A 296 -7.00 2.61 -21.73
N SER A 297 -7.64 3.66 -21.24
CA SER A 297 -9.00 4.01 -21.63
C SER A 297 -8.96 5.25 -22.51
N VAL A 298 -9.40 5.11 -23.76
CA VAL A 298 -9.35 6.16 -24.77
C VAL A 298 -10.77 6.56 -25.17
N LEU A 299 -11.06 7.84 -25.02
CA LEU A 299 -12.27 8.50 -25.49
C LEU A 299 -12.08 8.81 -26.97
N THR A 300 -12.85 8.21 -27.86
CA THR A 300 -12.69 8.34 -29.32
C THR A 300 -14.04 8.47 -30.03
N SER A 301 -14.10 9.16 -31.17
CA SER A 301 -15.30 9.26 -32.02
C SER A 301 -15.54 7.99 -32.84
N HIS A 302 -14.46 7.27 -33.18
CA HIS A 302 -14.48 6.07 -34.02
C HIS A 302 -13.78 4.90 -33.33
N TYR A 303 -14.30 3.70 -33.52
CA TYR A 303 -13.72 2.48 -32.95
C TYR A 303 -12.70 1.90 -33.92
N GLU A 304 -11.47 1.70 -33.46
CA GLU A 304 -10.40 1.06 -34.23
C GLU A 304 -10.09 -0.33 -33.72
N ARG A 305 -10.30 -1.36 -34.55
CA ARG A 305 -10.24 -2.77 -34.11
C ARG A 305 -8.83 -3.24 -33.75
N ASP A 306 -7.81 -2.73 -34.44
CA ASP A 306 -6.44 -3.21 -34.32
C ASP A 306 -5.51 -2.23 -33.58
N ALA A 307 -6.06 -1.13 -33.03
CA ALA A 307 -5.27 -0.12 -32.33
C ALA A 307 -4.46 -0.71 -31.16
N SER A 308 -5.06 -1.59 -30.35
CA SER A 308 -4.39 -2.23 -29.21
C SER A 308 -3.21 -3.11 -29.65
N ALA A 309 -3.39 -3.90 -30.71
CA ALA A 309 -2.34 -4.78 -31.22
C ALA A 309 -1.20 -3.99 -31.88
N ARG A 310 -1.52 -3.00 -32.74
CA ARG A 310 -0.51 -2.14 -33.40
C ARG A 310 0.28 -1.32 -32.41
N ALA A 311 -0.40 -0.61 -31.51
CA ALA A 311 0.28 0.17 -30.47
C ALA A 311 1.08 -0.74 -29.53
N GLY A 312 0.58 -1.96 -29.22
CA GLY A 312 1.30 -2.93 -28.41
C GLY A 312 2.61 -3.39 -29.06
N HIS A 313 2.60 -3.67 -30.36
CA HIS A 313 3.80 -4.04 -31.11
C HIS A 313 4.80 -2.88 -31.20
N ILE A 314 4.35 -1.68 -31.58
CA ILE A 314 5.21 -0.48 -31.68
C ILE A 314 5.84 -0.17 -30.31
N LEU A 315 5.03 -0.23 -29.25
CA LEU A 315 5.50 0.03 -27.90
C LEU A 315 6.47 -1.06 -27.41
N GLY A 316 6.24 -2.32 -27.79
CA GLY A 316 7.16 -3.42 -27.50
C GLY A 316 8.53 -3.26 -28.18
N ASP A 317 8.53 -2.86 -29.45
CA ASP A 317 9.75 -2.58 -30.21
C ASP A 317 10.51 -1.37 -29.65
N MET A 318 9.79 -0.30 -29.27
CA MET A 318 10.39 0.90 -28.66
C MET A 318 10.98 0.62 -27.26
N LEU A 319 10.31 -0.20 -26.45
CA LEU A 319 10.74 -0.50 -25.08
C LEU A 319 11.73 -1.67 -24.99
N GLY A 320 11.95 -2.41 -26.08
CA GLY A 320 12.83 -3.58 -26.13
C GLY A 320 12.36 -4.73 -25.22
N LYS A 321 11.05 -4.79 -24.91
CA LYS A 321 10.42 -5.81 -24.06
C LYS A 321 9.04 -6.16 -24.61
N PRO A 322 8.55 -7.40 -24.44
CA PRO A 322 7.18 -7.73 -24.81
C PRO A 322 6.20 -6.92 -23.95
N VAL A 323 5.22 -6.30 -24.60
CA VAL A 323 4.18 -5.47 -23.99
C VAL A 323 2.81 -6.06 -24.34
N SER A 324 1.97 -6.24 -23.31
CA SER A 324 0.56 -6.52 -23.48
C SER A 324 -0.19 -5.20 -23.30
N LEU A 325 -0.75 -4.66 -24.38
CA LEU A 325 -1.49 -3.41 -24.38
C LEU A 325 -2.99 -3.70 -24.57
N ASP A 326 -3.80 -3.30 -23.61
CA ASP A 326 -5.25 -3.32 -23.68
C ASP A 326 -5.78 -1.88 -23.75
N ILE A 327 -6.37 -1.53 -24.89
CA ILE A 327 -6.99 -0.20 -25.11
C ILE A 327 -8.50 -0.37 -25.11
N GLU A 328 -9.12 0.09 -24.04
CA GLU A 328 -10.57 0.20 -23.96
C GLU A 328 -11.02 1.50 -24.61
N GLN A 329 -11.81 1.39 -25.68
CA GLN A 329 -12.29 2.53 -26.44
C GLN A 329 -13.71 2.89 -26.04
N ILE A 330 -13.88 4.11 -25.53
CA ILE A 330 -15.18 4.65 -25.12
C ILE A 330 -15.62 5.63 -26.19
N ARG A 331 -16.73 5.31 -26.87
CA ARG A 331 -17.31 6.20 -27.88
C ARG A 331 -17.97 7.39 -27.19
N VAL A 332 -17.45 8.57 -27.45
CA VAL A 332 -18.06 9.82 -26.97
C VAL A 332 -18.97 10.35 -28.07
N GLY A 333 -20.27 10.47 -27.79
CA GLY A 333 -21.18 11.21 -28.66
C GLY A 333 -20.88 12.72 -28.60
N GLU A 334 -21.45 13.51 -29.50
CA GLU A 334 -21.30 14.99 -29.56
C GLU A 334 -21.94 15.74 -28.35
N GLY A 335 -21.82 15.22 -27.13
CA GLY A 335 -22.31 15.81 -25.90
C GLY A 335 -21.30 16.74 -25.22
N THR A 336 -21.80 17.64 -24.38
CA THR A 336 -20.97 18.62 -23.66
C THR A 336 -20.02 17.95 -22.65
N GLU A 337 -18.91 18.61 -22.30
CA GLU A 337 -17.90 18.05 -21.36
C GLU A 337 -18.50 17.63 -20.01
N ALA A 338 -19.59 18.26 -19.56
CA ALA A 338 -20.31 17.91 -18.34
C ALA A 338 -21.04 16.55 -18.43
N ASP A 339 -21.68 16.26 -19.57
CA ASP A 339 -22.38 15.00 -19.79
C ASP A 339 -21.40 13.82 -19.82
N ASN A 340 -20.24 14.02 -20.45
CA ASN A 340 -19.18 13.02 -20.51
C ASN A 340 -18.56 12.76 -19.14
N ALA A 341 -18.37 13.80 -18.31
CA ALA A 341 -17.91 13.65 -16.93
C ALA A 341 -18.91 12.88 -16.07
N GLN A 342 -20.22 13.12 -16.26
CA GLN A 342 -21.26 12.43 -15.51
C GLN A 342 -21.44 10.98 -15.95
N LEU A 343 -21.34 10.68 -17.25
CA LEU A 343 -21.28 9.32 -17.77
C LEU A 343 -20.04 8.58 -17.27
N LEU A 344 -18.87 9.24 -17.24
CA LEU A 344 -17.64 8.66 -16.71
C LEU A 344 -17.78 8.32 -15.23
N ALA A 345 -18.29 9.24 -14.41
CA ALA A 345 -18.54 8.98 -12.98
C ALA A 345 -19.54 7.84 -12.78
N ALA A 346 -20.60 7.78 -13.58
CA ALA A 346 -21.57 6.69 -13.54
C ALA A 346 -20.94 5.34 -13.96
N GLN A 347 -20.02 5.34 -14.93
CA GLN A 347 -19.31 4.14 -15.37
C GLN A 347 -18.23 3.69 -14.38
N THR A 348 -17.50 4.62 -13.75
CA THR A 348 -16.50 4.28 -12.72
C THR A 348 -17.21 3.66 -11.51
N ALA A 349 -18.32 4.26 -11.09
CA ALA A 349 -19.18 3.71 -10.03
C ALA A 349 -19.71 2.33 -10.41
N ARG A 350 -20.12 2.11 -11.67
CA ARG A 350 -20.56 0.78 -12.14
C ARG A 350 -19.43 -0.25 -12.13
N ARG A 351 -18.21 0.10 -12.54
CA ARG A 351 -17.06 -0.83 -12.46
C ARG A 351 -16.67 -1.15 -11.04
N GLU A 352 -16.76 -0.19 -10.14
CA GLU A 352 -16.47 -0.41 -8.72
C GLU A 352 -17.51 -1.35 -8.09
N VAL A 353 -18.80 -1.14 -8.40
CA VAL A 353 -19.88 -2.06 -7.99
C VAL A 353 -19.69 -3.44 -8.62
N GLN A 354 -19.34 -3.52 -9.91
CA GLN A 354 -19.10 -4.80 -10.58
C GLN A 354 -17.92 -5.55 -9.95
N GLY A 355 -16.80 -4.87 -9.69
CA GLY A 355 -15.65 -5.48 -9.02
C GLY A 355 -15.92 -5.85 -7.56
N GLN A 356 -16.88 -5.21 -6.88
CA GLN A 356 -17.37 -5.69 -5.58
C GLN A 356 -18.20 -6.96 -5.72
N VAL A 357 -19.06 -7.03 -6.73
CA VAL A 357 -19.88 -8.20 -7.05
C VAL A 357 -18.99 -9.40 -7.42
N ASP A 358 -18.01 -9.22 -8.31
CA ASP A 358 -17.14 -10.31 -8.75
C ASP A 358 -16.35 -10.90 -7.56
N ARG A 359 -15.79 -10.04 -6.69
CA ARG A 359 -15.10 -10.48 -5.46
C ARG A 359 -16.03 -11.18 -4.48
N LEU A 360 -17.29 -10.75 -4.39
CA LEU A 360 -18.30 -11.39 -3.55
C LEU A 360 -18.64 -12.78 -4.11
N THR A 361 -18.87 -12.87 -5.42
CA THR A 361 -19.14 -14.12 -6.15
C THR A 361 -18.01 -15.13 -5.95
N ASP A 362 -16.76 -14.75 -6.18
CA ASP A 362 -15.60 -15.63 -6.02
C ASP A 362 -15.46 -16.16 -4.59
N ARG A 363 -15.66 -15.28 -3.59
CA ARG A 363 -15.60 -15.66 -2.18
C ARG A 363 -16.72 -16.62 -1.80
N LEU A 364 -17.96 -16.35 -2.22
CA LEU A 364 -19.10 -17.20 -1.93
C LEU A 364 -19.00 -18.55 -2.64
N ALA A 365 -18.53 -18.56 -3.88
CA ALA A 365 -18.28 -19.78 -4.64
C ALA A 365 -17.25 -20.68 -3.94
N LEU A 366 -16.15 -20.07 -3.48
CA LEU A 366 -15.10 -20.77 -2.73
C LEU A 366 -15.60 -21.31 -1.39
N VAL A 367 -16.37 -20.51 -0.65
CA VAL A 367 -16.98 -20.91 0.63
C VAL A 367 -18.01 -22.03 0.47
N ALA A 368 -18.81 -21.98 -0.58
CA ALA A 368 -19.88 -22.94 -0.85
C ALA A 368 -19.42 -24.18 -1.63
N GLY A 369 -18.15 -24.23 -2.07
CA GLY A 369 -17.58 -25.34 -2.83
C GLY A 369 -18.20 -25.50 -4.23
N VAL A 370 -18.62 -24.40 -4.84
CA VAL A 370 -19.26 -24.36 -6.16
C VAL A 370 -18.50 -23.46 -7.14
N ASN A 371 -18.83 -23.56 -8.42
CA ASN A 371 -18.31 -22.64 -9.44
C ASN A 371 -18.98 -21.25 -9.25
N PRO A 372 -18.27 -20.13 -9.45
CA PRO A 372 -18.83 -18.78 -9.53
C PRO A 372 -20.18 -18.67 -10.25
N ASP A 373 -20.39 -19.43 -11.33
CA ASP A 373 -21.64 -19.42 -12.11
C ASP A 373 -22.88 -19.88 -11.33
N ALA A 374 -22.69 -20.58 -10.20
CA ALA A 374 -23.76 -21.06 -9.33
C ALA A 374 -24.18 -20.04 -8.25
N VAL A 375 -23.51 -18.89 -8.16
CA VAL A 375 -23.84 -17.82 -7.21
C VAL A 375 -24.73 -16.80 -7.91
N THR A 376 -25.91 -16.55 -7.34
CA THR A 376 -26.84 -15.54 -7.86
C THR A 376 -26.72 -14.26 -7.04
N VAL A 377 -26.43 -13.13 -7.69
CA VAL A 377 -26.27 -11.83 -7.03
C VAL A 377 -27.29 -10.82 -7.56
N ASP A 378 -28.15 -10.32 -6.67
CA ASP A 378 -29.08 -9.21 -6.92
C ASP A 378 -28.44 -7.92 -6.40
N THR A 379 -27.91 -7.11 -7.32
CA THR A 379 -27.25 -5.84 -7.01
C THR A 379 -28.23 -4.74 -6.58
N ALA A 380 -29.48 -4.80 -7.02
CA ALA A 380 -30.50 -3.82 -6.65
C ALA A 380 -30.94 -3.99 -5.19
N ARG A 381 -31.05 -5.24 -4.72
CA ARG A 381 -31.42 -5.56 -3.32
C ARG A 381 -30.23 -5.89 -2.42
N LYS A 382 -29.00 -5.82 -2.95
CA LYS A 382 -27.76 -6.24 -2.27
C LYS A 382 -27.88 -7.62 -1.63
N ARG A 383 -28.37 -8.60 -2.39
CA ARG A 383 -28.59 -9.97 -1.92
C ARG A 383 -27.76 -10.95 -2.75
N ALA A 384 -27.07 -11.88 -2.11
CA ALA A 384 -26.33 -12.95 -2.77
C ALA A 384 -26.77 -14.30 -2.22
N VAL A 385 -27.15 -15.20 -3.14
CA VAL A 385 -27.69 -16.52 -2.82
C VAL A 385 -26.82 -17.59 -3.49
N VAL A 386 -26.46 -18.62 -2.73
CA VAL A 386 -25.68 -19.74 -3.24
C VAL A 386 -26.18 -21.05 -2.67
N ARG A 387 -26.27 -22.08 -3.52
CA ARG A 387 -26.55 -23.45 -3.10
C ARG A 387 -25.24 -24.17 -2.88
N ALA A 388 -24.95 -24.56 -1.64
CA ALA A 388 -23.68 -25.18 -1.29
C ALA A 388 -23.62 -26.65 -1.70
N ARG A 389 -22.42 -27.10 -2.07
CA ARG A 389 -22.12 -28.52 -2.32
C ARG A 389 -21.73 -29.21 -1.01
N ALA A 390 -22.07 -30.49 -0.89
CA ALA A 390 -21.65 -31.33 0.24
C ALA A 390 -20.12 -31.39 0.34
N LEU A 391 -19.60 -30.97 1.50
CA LEU A 391 -18.19 -31.06 1.88
C LEU A 391 -17.97 -32.37 2.66
N PRO A 392 -16.90 -33.12 2.39
CA PRO A 392 -16.56 -34.31 3.18
C PRO A 392 -16.47 -33.95 4.67
N ASP A 393 -17.08 -34.76 5.52
CA ASP A 393 -17.06 -34.62 6.99
C ASP A 393 -17.65 -33.32 7.57
N ALA A 394 -18.34 -32.51 6.76
CA ALA A 394 -18.96 -31.27 7.21
C ALA A 394 -20.45 -31.44 7.55
N GLY A 395 -20.83 -31.15 8.80
CA GLY A 395 -22.24 -31.07 9.22
C GLY A 395 -22.90 -29.73 8.89
N LEU A 396 -24.22 -29.62 9.10
CA LEU A 396 -24.99 -28.38 8.89
C LEU A 396 -24.43 -27.17 9.66
N GLY A 397 -23.86 -27.40 10.85
CA GLY A 397 -23.22 -26.35 11.66
C GLY A 397 -22.04 -25.66 10.96
N ALA A 398 -21.32 -26.37 10.09
CA ALA A 398 -20.23 -25.78 9.31
C ALA A 398 -20.75 -24.75 8.31
N TYR A 399 -21.84 -25.07 7.59
CA TYR A 399 -22.48 -24.16 6.64
C TYR A 399 -23.10 -22.95 7.34
N TRP A 400 -23.72 -23.14 8.50
CA TRP A 400 -24.25 -22.05 9.31
C TRP A 400 -23.14 -21.07 9.77
N ALA A 401 -22.00 -21.61 10.21
CA ALA A 401 -20.83 -20.80 10.57
C ALA A 401 -20.20 -20.10 9.34
N LEU A 402 -20.24 -20.72 8.16
CA LEU A 402 -19.78 -20.11 6.92
C LEU A 402 -20.67 -18.94 6.50
N GLU A 403 -22.00 -19.06 6.55
CA GLU A 403 -22.94 -17.97 6.24
C GLU A 403 -22.69 -16.76 7.15
N ARG A 404 -22.57 -16.98 8.47
CA ARG A 404 -22.31 -15.90 9.43
C ARG A 404 -20.98 -15.19 9.19
N ARG A 405 -19.92 -15.94 8.85
CA ARG A 405 -18.62 -15.36 8.51
C ARG A 405 -18.65 -14.58 7.20
N ALA A 406 -19.33 -15.10 6.17
CA ALA A 406 -19.50 -14.42 4.90
C ALA A 406 -20.30 -13.11 5.05
N ALA A 407 -21.36 -13.13 5.85
CA ALA A 407 -22.16 -11.94 6.18
C ALA A 407 -21.32 -10.90 6.96
N ALA A 408 -20.53 -11.32 7.96
CA ALA A 408 -19.66 -10.42 8.72
C ALA A 408 -18.57 -9.79 7.85
N ALA A 409 -18.05 -10.52 6.86
CA ALA A 409 -17.03 -10.03 5.94
C ALA A 409 -17.57 -9.06 4.87
N THR A 410 -18.89 -8.99 4.69
CA THR A 410 -19.53 -8.21 3.62
C THR A 410 -20.70 -7.36 4.15
N PRO A 411 -20.42 -6.36 5.00
CA PRO A 411 -21.46 -5.53 5.60
C PRO A 411 -22.30 -4.81 4.53
N GLY A 412 -23.62 -4.87 4.68
CA GLY A 412 -24.58 -4.28 3.73
C GLY A 412 -25.07 -5.21 2.62
N TRP A 413 -24.59 -6.46 2.58
CA TRP A 413 -25.12 -7.53 1.71
C TRP A 413 -25.85 -8.60 2.52
N ALA A 414 -27.02 -9.02 2.04
CA ALA A 414 -27.74 -10.16 2.56
C ALA A 414 -27.19 -11.45 1.92
N ILE A 415 -26.48 -12.26 2.70
CA ILE A 415 -25.87 -13.51 2.26
C ILE A 415 -26.77 -14.67 2.65
N GLU A 416 -27.09 -15.54 1.70
CA GLU A 416 -27.91 -16.72 1.94
C GLU A 416 -27.24 -17.97 1.36
N ILE A 417 -26.94 -18.93 2.22
CA ILE A 417 -26.37 -20.20 1.81
C ILE A 417 -27.44 -21.28 2.01
N THR A 418 -27.86 -21.91 0.92
CA THR A 418 -28.73 -23.09 0.99
C THR A 418 -27.84 -24.32 1.22
N PRO A 419 -27.89 -24.97 2.40
CA PRO A 419 -27.09 -26.14 2.67
C PRO A 419 -27.59 -27.37 1.88
N PRO A 420 -26.74 -28.38 1.67
CA PRO A 420 -27.20 -29.69 1.20
C PRO A 420 -28.11 -30.36 2.25
N THR A 421 -28.96 -31.28 1.79
CA THR A 421 -29.87 -32.06 2.65
C THR A 421 -29.09 -33.11 3.45
N LEU A 422 -28.50 -32.67 4.56
CA LEU A 422 -27.79 -33.49 5.53
C LEU A 422 -28.69 -33.86 6.72
N PRO A 423 -28.37 -34.89 7.50
CA PRO A 423 -29.12 -35.25 8.70
C PRO A 423 -29.21 -34.07 9.68
N LEU A 424 -30.41 -33.80 10.18
CA LEU A 424 -30.66 -32.74 11.17
C LEU A 424 -30.22 -33.24 12.57
N PRO A 425 -29.62 -32.38 13.42
CA PRO A 425 -29.21 -32.76 14.77
C PRO A 425 -30.42 -32.99 15.68
N SER A 426 -30.28 -33.91 16.64
CA SER A 426 -31.30 -34.16 17.65
C SER A 426 -31.40 -33.01 18.66
N LEU A 427 -32.63 -32.75 19.11
CA LEU A 427 -32.98 -31.70 20.07
C LEU A 427 -33.26 -32.36 21.42
N ALA A 428 -32.45 -32.03 22.43
CA ALA A 428 -32.68 -32.47 23.81
C ALA A 428 -33.73 -31.58 24.48
N LEU A 429 -34.62 -32.18 25.26
CA LEU A 429 -35.65 -31.48 26.00
C LEU A 429 -35.24 -31.29 27.47
N ASP A 430 -35.68 -30.19 28.07
CA ASP A 430 -35.56 -29.94 29.51
C ASP A 430 -36.75 -30.55 30.28
N ASP A 431 -36.70 -30.45 31.61
CA ASP A 431 -37.73 -30.98 32.51
C ASP A 431 -39.11 -30.32 32.30
N GLU A 432 -39.18 -29.19 31.58
CA GLU A 432 -40.40 -28.46 31.23
C GLU A 432 -40.91 -28.81 29.81
N GLY A 433 -40.22 -29.71 29.09
CA GLY A 433 -40.56 -30.14 27.73
C GLY A 433 -40.18 -29.13 26.64
N ALA A 434 -39.36 -28.12 26.95
CA ALA A 434 -38.81 -27.17 26.00
C ALA A 434 -37.43 -27.61 25.50
N VAL A 435 -36.97 -27.07 24.37
CA VAL A 435 -35.66 -27.42 23.81
C VAL A 435 -34.55 -26.78 24.65
N ALA A 436 -33.73 -27.61 25.29
CA ALA A 436 -32.66 -27.20 26.18
C ALA A 436 -31.52 -26.45 25.45
N ASP A 437 -31.16 -26.91 24.24
CA ASP A 437 -30.10 -26.33 23.43
C ASP A 437 -30.67 -25.37 22.37
N LYS A 438 -30.67 -24.07 22.71
CA LYS A 438 -31.17 -23.00 21.85
C LYS A 438 -30.36 -22.83 20.57
N ASP A 439 -29.06 -23.12 20.58
CA ASP A 439 -28.20 -22.99 19.41
C ASP A 439 -28.47 -24.11 18.40
N ARG A 440 -28.72 -25.35 18.88
CA ARG A 440 -29.18 -26.44 18.01
C ARG A 440 -30.56 -26.19 17.43
N LEU A 441 -31.49 -25.65 18.22
CA LEU A 441 -32.80 -25.25 17.70
C LEU A 441 -32.66 -24.20 16.61
N ALA A 442 -31.81 -23.19 16.81
CA ALA A 442 -31.54 -22.16 15.81
C ALA A 442 -30.90 -22.72 14.53
N LEU A 443 -30.00 -23.70 14.66
CA LEU A 443 -29.39 -24.39 13.52
C LEU A 443 -30.42 -25.18 12.70
N VAL A 444 -31.33 -25.91 13.37
CA VAL A 444 -32.41 -26.65 12.70
C VAL A 444 -33.37 -25.69 12.01
N LEU A 445 -33.80 -24.63 12.69
CA LEU A 445 -34.68 -23.60 12.10
C LEU A 445 -34.04 -22.93 10.88
N TRP A 446 -32.74 -22.57 10.98
CA TRP A 446 -31.99 -22.02 9.85
C TRP A 446 -31.94 -23.00 8.67
N ALA A 447 -31.56 -24.27 8.91
CA ALA A 447 -31.42 -25.25 7.85
C ALA A 447 -32.76 -25.47 7.11
N VAL A 448 -33.86 -25.59 7.86
CA VAL A 448 -35.20 -25.84 7.31
C VAL A 448 -35.74 -24.62 6.57
N GLN A 449 -35.53 -23.41 7.11
CA GLN A 449 -35.93 -22.18 6.44
C GLN A 449 -35.16 -21.94 5.14
N ARG A 450 -33.89 -22.37 5.06
CA ARG A 450 -33.05 -22.24 3.87
C ARG A 450 -33.34 -23.29 2.80
N THR A 451 -33.68 -24.52 3.18
CA THR A 451 -34.04 -25.57 2.23
C THR A 451 -35.50 -25.50 1.79
N GLY A 452 -36.38 -24.93 2.63
CA GLY A 452 -37.83 -24.85 2.38
C GLY A 452 -38.53 -26.21 2.42
N LEU A 453 -37.88 -27.24 2.96
CA LEU A 453 -38.43 -28.60 3.02
C LEU A 453 -39.24 -28.82 4.31
N PRO A 454 -40.38 -29.53 4.25
CA PRO A 454 -41.12 -29.91 5.44
C PRO A 454 -40.34 -30.88 6.32
N ILE A 455 -40.62 -30.87 7.62
CA ILE A 455 -39.96 -31.77 8.59
C ILE A 455 -40.94 -32.53 9.47
N ASP A 456 -40.51 -33.70 9.92
CA ASP A 456 -41.19 -34.52 10.92
C ASP A 456 -40.33 -34.60 12.19
N LEU A 457 -40.93 -34.29 13.34
CA LEU A 457 -40.31 -34.37 14.65
C LEU A 457 -40.76 -35.66 15.33
N SER A 458 -39.83 -36.59 15.46
CA SER A 458 -40.07 -37.89 16.10
C SER A 458 -39.84 -37.80 17.61
N ILE A 459 -40.90 -37.99 18.41
CA ILE A 459 -40.86 -37.94 19.88
C ILE A 459 -41.84 -38.93 20.53
N LYS A 460 -41.50 -39.48 21.69
CA LYS A 460 -42.35 -40.40 22.46
C LYS A 460 -43.16 -39.63 23.51
N GLY A 461 -44.47 -39.83 23.53
CA GLY A 461 -45.38 -39.24 24.51
C GLY A 461 -46.30 -38.16 23.94
N GLU A 462 -47.47 -37.97 24.55
CA GLU A 462 -48.46 -36.96 24.16
C GLU A 462 -48.21 -35.63 24.89
N GLY A 463 -48.63 -34.50 24.32
CA GLY A 463 -48.50 -33.17 24.94
C GLY A 463 -47.34 -32.27 24.44
N HIS A 464 -46.59 -32.71 23.43
CA HIS A 464 -45.43 -31.98 22.88
C HIS A 464 -45.76 -30.96 21.77
N GLU A 465 -47.03 -30.57 21.61
CA GLU A 465 -47.46 -29.62 20.57
C GLU A 465 -46.75 -28.25 20.64
N GLY A 466 -46.28 -27.88 21.84
CA GLY A 466 -45.46 -26.67 22.05
C GLY A 466 -44.18 -26.62 21.23
N LEU A 467 -43.60 -27.78 20.85
CA LEU A 467 -42.38 -27.87 20.04
C LEU A 467 -42.58 -27.40 18.60
N LEU A 468 -43.83 -27.34 18.11
CA LEU A 468 -44.14 -26.88 16.76
C LEU A 468 -44.20 -25.35 16.66
N ARG A 469 -44.38 -24.63 17.77
CA ARG A 469 -44.52 -23.16 17.77
C ARG A 469 -43.35 -22.43 17.09
N PRO A 470 -42.07 -22.70 17.39
CA PRO A 470 -40.94 -22.00 16.78
C PRO A 470 -40.82 -22.17 15.25
N PHE A 471 -41.38 -23.28 14.73
CA PHE A 471 -41.45 -23.59 13.30
C PHE A 471 -42.64 -22.88 12.65
N ALA A 472 -43.81 -22.93 13.28
CA ALA A 472 -45.02 -22.26 12.82
C ALA A 472 -44.84 -20.73 12.75
N ASP A 473 -44.17 -20.12 13.74
CA ASP A 473 -43.86 -18.68 13.77
C ASP A 473 -43.00 -18.23 12.58
N ARG A 474 -42.26 -19.16 11.95
CA ARG A 474 -41.42 -18.93 10.77
C ARG A 474 -42.04 -19.46 9.47
N GLY A 475 -43.30 -19.92 9.51
CA GLY A 475 -44.02 -20.46 8.35
C GLY A 475 -43.49 -21.82 7.87
N ILE A 476 -42.83 -22.59 8.74
CA ILE A 476 -42.28 -23.91 8.41
C ILE A 476 -43.34 -25.00 8.67
N ASP A 477 -43.58 -25.88 7.70
CA ASP A 477 -44.44 -27.06 7.85
C ASP A 477 -43.71 -28.16 8.65
N ALA A 478 -44.06 -28.26 9.93
CA ALA A 478 -43.55 -29.28 10.86
C ALA A 478 -44.70 -30.10 11.44
N ARG A 479 -44.52 -31.43 11.55
CA ARG A 479 -45.48 -32.35 12.19
C ARG A 479 -44.81 -33.22 13.24
N LEU A 480 -45.59 -33.66 14.21
CA LEU A 480 -45.14 -34.61 15.24
C LEU A 480 -45.45 -36.04 14.79
N VAL A 481 -44.48 -36.94 14.96
CA VAL A 481 -44.60 -38.37 14.65
C VAL A 481 -44.16 -39.17 15.87
N LYS A 482 -44.71 -40.38 16.07
CA LYS A 482 -44.32 -41.27 17.18
C LYS A 482 -42.84 -41.63 17.09
N GLY A 483 -42.08 -41.24 18.10
CA GLY A 483 -40.65 -41.54 18.25
C GLY A 483 -40.32 -42.54 19.34
N ALA A 484 -39.03 -42.87 19.44
CA ALA A 484 -38.51 -43.89 20.34
C ALA A 484 -38.14 -43.36 21.75
N SER A 485 -37.84 -42.06 21.88
CA SER A 485 -37.37 -41.42 23.12
C SER A 485 -38.29 -40.29 23.56
N ALA A 486 -38.50 -40.14 24.88
CA ALA A 486 -39.31 -39.06 25.47
C ALA A 486 -38.51 -37.76 25.62
N ASP A 487 -37.18 -37.86 25.82
CA ASP A 487 -36.33 -36.73 26.18
C ASP A 487 -35.55 -36.15 24.97
N LEU A 488 -35.72 -36.76 23.79
CA LEU A 488 -35.01 -36.43 22.56
C LEU A 488 -36.00 -36.35 21.39
N ALA A 489 -36.16 -35.15 20.83
CA ALA A 489 -36.86 -34.94 19.58
C ALA A 489 -35.89 -35.10 18.41
N VAL A 490 -36.16 -36.03 17.50
CA VAL A 490 -35.33 -36.27 16.31
C VAL A 490 -36.02 -35.70 15.07
N PRO A 491 -35.49 -34.61 14.49
CA PRO A 491 -36.02 -34.04 13.25
C PRO A 491 -35.57 -34.85 12.03
N HIS A 492 -36.52 -35.15 11.14
CA HIS A 492 -36.29 -35.79 9.84
C HIS A 492 -36.87 -34.94 8.72
N TRP A 493 -36.20 -34.92 7.56
CA TRP A 493 -36.76 -34.33 6.35
C TRP A 493 -37.95 -35.18 5.89
N ARG A 494 -39.09 -34.53 5.66
CA ARG A 494 -40.26 -35.22 5.11
C ARG A 494 -40.07 -35.34 3.60
N VAL A 495 -39.92 -36.58 3.13
CA VAL A 495 -39.87 -36.90 1.70
C VAL A 495 -41.32 -37.06 1.24
N GLU A 496 -41.79 -36.27 0.28
CA GLU A 496 -43.06 -36.54 -0.39
C GLU A 496 -42.91 -37.86 -1.17
N GLU A 497 -43.79 -38.83 -0.89
CA GLU A 497 -43.95 -40.06 -1.69
C GLU A 497 -44.54 -39.79 -3.07
#